data_AF-A0A258TP06-F1
#
_entry.id   AF-A0A258TP06-F1
#
_cell.length_a   1.000
_cell.length_b   1.000
_cell.length_c   1.000
_cell.angle_alpha   90.00
_cell.angle_beta   90.00
_cell.angle_gamma   90.00
#
_symmetry.space_group_name_H-M   'P 1'
#
loop_
_entity.id
_entity.type
_entity.pdbx_description
1 polymer ?
#
loop_
_entity_poly.entity_id
_entity_poly.type
_entity_poly.pdbx_seq_one_letter_code
_entity_poly.pdbx_strand_id
1 'polypeptide(L)'
;MRTTAMADKDYQRIVSDLIANAIGSSRVTGENSRITRLVAGSIDRFAAELRVGARDDEARELVEHAAALLAESDGADVVPALTAAVEAMAARH
;
A
#
# COMPACT_ATOMS: atom_id res chain seq x y z
N MET A 1 31.54 1.52 -14.36
CA MET A 1 30.53 2.44 -14.90
C MET A 1 29.43 2.58 -13.84
N ARG A 2 29.35 3.77 -13.25
CA ARG A 2 28.31 4.37 -12.38
C ARG A 2 27.45 3.44 -11.49
N THR A 3 27.72 3.51 -10.19
CA THR A 3 26.90 3.08 -9.06
C THR A 3 25.48 3.66 -9.15
N THR A 4 24.49 2.84 -9.51
CA THR A 4 23.04 3.17 -9.42
C THR A 4 22.32 2.27 -8.40
N ALA A 5 23.05 1.73 -7.44
CA ALA A 5 22.54 0.90 -6.34
C ALA A 5 22.09 1.71 -5.11
N MET A 6 21.89 3.02 -5.24
CA MET A 6 21.41 3.87 -4.15
C MET A 6 19.87 3.78 -4.08
N ALA A 7 19.40 2.72 -3.41
CA ALA A 7 18.02 2.38 -3.07
C ALA A 7 17.13 1.83 -4.20
N ASP A 8 17.12 0.51 -4.40
CA ASP A 8 15.85 -0.14 -4.71
C ASP A 8 14.90 0.22 -3.58
N LYS A 9 13.98 1.15 -3.85
CA LYS A 9 12.98 1.56 -2.87
C LYS A 9 12.17 0.32 -2.55
N ASP A 10 12.35 -0.18 -1.33
CA ASP A 10 11.67 -1.37 -0.82
C ASP A 10 10.19 -1.04 -0.52
N TYR A 11 9.45 -0.70 -1.57
CA TYR A 11 8.08 -0.24 -1.48
C TYR A 11 7.19 -1.32 -0.89
N GLN A 12 7.44 -2.60 -1.19
CA GLN A 12 6.69 -3.70 -0.59
C GLN A 12 6.85 -3.72 0.93
N ARG A 13 8.08 -3.64 1.47
CA ARG A 13 8.27 -3.56 2.92
C ARG A 13 7.65 -2.30 3.52
N ILE A 14 7.80 -1.14 2.87
CA ILE A 14 7.21 0.12 3.36
C ILE A 14 5.68 0.02 3.40
N VAL A 15 5.06 -0.55 2.36
CA VAL A 15 3.60 -0.76 2.30
C VAL A 15 3.17 -1.76 3.38
N SER A 16 3.92 -2.84 3.61
CA SER A 16 3.68 -3.75 4.73
C SER A 16 3.66 -3.02 6.07
N ASP A 17 4.70 -2.22 6.35
CA ASP A 17 4.82 -1.46 7.60
C ASP A 17 3.67 -0.45 7.76
N LEU A 18 3.28 0.23 6.68
CA LEU A 18 2.16 1.20 6.70
C LEU A 18 0.82 0.53 6.99
N ILE A 19 0.54 -0.60 6.33
CA ILE A 19 -0.72 -1.36 6.52
C ILE A 19 -0.76 -1.95 7.92
N ALA A 20 0.33 -2.59 8.37
CA ALA A 20 0.42 -3.16 9.71
C ALA A 20 0.17 -2.09 10.79
N ASN A 21 0.75 -0.90 10.64
CA ASN A 21 0.52 0.22 11.56
C ASN A 21 -0.91 0.76 11.50
N ALA A 22 -1.51 0.87 10.31
CA ALA A 22 -2.91 1.31 10.17
C ALA A 22 -3.88 0.33 10.85
N ILE A 23 -3.68 -0.97 10.65
CA ILE A 23 -4.48 -2.03 11.29
C ILE A 23 -4.26 -2.01 12.80
N GLY A 24 -3.01 -2.02 13.26
CA GLY A 24 -2.67 -2.01 14.68
C GLY A 24 -3.27 -0.83 15.42
N SER A 25 -3.18 0.39 14.85
CA SER A 25 -3.83 1.57 15.41
C SER A 25 -5.35 1.45 15.40
N SER A 26 -5.94 1.00 14.31
CA SER A 26 -7.40 0.96 14.14
C SER A 26 -8.07 -0.07 15.06
N ARG A 27 -7.38 -1.16 15.43
CA ARG A 27 -7.87 -2.10 16.45
C ARG A 27 -8.04 -1.48 17.83
N VAL A 28 -7.31 -0.39 18.13
CA VAL A 28 -7.38 0.31 19.43
C VAL A 28 -8.33 1.49 19.39
N THR A 29 -8.30 2.27 18.30
CA THR A 29 -8.99 3.57 18.22
C THR A 29 -10.14 3.63 17.21
N GLY A 30 -10.40 2.54 16.50
CA GLY A 30 -11.20 2.56 15.27
C GLY A 30 -10.41 3.19 14.11
N GLU A 31 -10.94 3.02 12.90
CA GLU A 31 -10.29 3.52 11.69
C GLU A 31 -10.16 5.05 11.69
N ASN A 32 -8.92 5.53 11.48
CA ASN A 32 -8.62 6.95 11.42
C ASN A 32 -8.50 7.44 9.97
N SER A 33 -9.45 8.28 9.54
CA SER A 33 -9.48 8.78 8.16
C SER A 33 -8.21 9.49 7.69
N ARG A 34 -7.43 10.12 8.58
CA ARG A 34 -6.14 10.74 8.22
C ARG A 34 -5.08 9.69 7.92
N ILE A 35 -5.02 8.63 8.73
CA ILE A 35 -4.11 7.50 8.52
C ILE A 35 -4.51 6.77 7.24
N THR A 36 -5.80 6.47 7.05
CA THR A 36 -6.31 5.85 5.82
C THR A 36 -5.88 6.63 4.56
N ARG A 37 -6.07 7.96 4.54
CA ARG A 37 -5.65 8.81 3.41
C ARG A 37 -4.13 8.82 3.21
N LEU A 38 -3.35 8.82 4.30
CA LEU A 38 -1.89 8.78 4.23
C LEU A 38 -1.40 7.46 3.61
N VAL A 39 -1.92 6.33 4.08
CA VAL A 39 -1.52 5.00 3.61
C VAL A 39 -1.96 4.79 2.16
N ALA A 40 -3.24 5.02 1.84
CA ALA A 40 -3.74 4.92 0.48
C ALA A 40 -2.98 5.84 -0.48
N GLY A 41 -2.77 7.12 -0.11
CA GLY A 41 -2.02 8.05 -0.93
C GLY A 41 -0.54 7.69 -1.11
N SER A 42 0.05 6.94 -0.17
CA SER A 42 1.42 6.45 -0.29
C SER A 42 1.51 5.25 -1.23
N ILE A 43 0.59 4.30 -1.14
CA ILE A 43 0.48 3.16 -2.07
C ILE A 43 0.29 3.67 -3.50
N ASP A 44 -0.65 4.59 -3.71
CA ASP A 44 -0.92 5.18 -5.03
C ASP A 44 0.31 5.88 -5.62
N ARG A 45 1.00 6.68 -4.79
CA ARG A 45 2.23 7.36 -5.20
C ARG A 45 3.34 6.37 -5.57
N PHE A 46 3.56 5.33 -4.77
CA PHE A 46 4.62 4.35 -5.05
C PHE A 46 4.33 3.56 -6.33
N ALA A 47 3.08 3.13 -6.53
CA ALA A 47 2.67 2.50 -7.78
C ALA A 47 2.85 3.45 -8.98
N ALA A 48 2.54 4.74 -8.84
CA ALA A 48 2.77 5.74 -9.88
C ALA A 48 4.27 5.95 -10.17
N GLU A 49 5.13 5.98 -9.14
CA GLU A 49 6.59 6.09 -9.30
C GLU A 49 7.16 4.88 -10.07
N LEU A 50 6.67 3.66 -9.81
CA LEU A 50 7.04 2.46 -10.56
C LEU A 50 6.62 2.54 -12.02
N ARG A 51 5.40 3.00 -12.32
CA ARG A 51 4.92 3.20 -13.70
C ARG A 51 5.73 4.24 -14.47
N VAL A 52 6.09 5.36 -13.83
CA VAL A 52 6.98 6.37 -14.43
C VAL A 52 8.35 5.76 -14.77
N GLY A 53 8.79 4.77 -14.00
CA GLY A 53 9.98 3.97 -14.27
C GLY A 53 9.81 2.81 -15.28
N ALA A 54 8.65 2.70 -15.95
CA ALA A 54 8.29 1.57 -16.83
C ALA A 54 8.34 0.19 -16.15
N ARG A 55 8.01 0.15 -14.85
CA ARG A 55 7.93 -1.06 -14.00
C ARG A 55 6.46 -1.38 -13.70
N ASP A 56 5.63 -1.51 -14.73
CA ASP A 56 4.17 -1.69 -14.59
C ASP A 56 3.79 -2.98 -13.84
N ASP A 57 4.50 -4.09 -14.08
CA ASP A 57 4.27 -5.34 -13.35
C ASP A 57 4.56 -5.18 -11.86
N GLU A 58 5.65 -4.51 -11.50
CA GLU A 58 5.97 -4.26 -10.09
C GLU A 58 4.98 -3.28 -9.43
N ALA A 59 4.46 -2.33 -10.19
CA ALA A 59 3.40 -1.44 -9.72
C ALA A 59 2.11 -2.20 -9.43
N ARG A 60 1.78 -3.20 -10.26
CA ARG A 60 0.64 -4.10 -10.07
C ARG A 60 0.87 -5.03 -8.86
N GLU A 61 2.03 -5.67 -8.79
CA GLU A 61 2.43 -6.53 -7.66
C GLU A 61 2.40 -5.77 -6.32
N LEU A 62 2.80 -4.49 -6.29
CA LEU A 62 2.74 -3.69 -5.07
C LEU A 62 1.30 -3.48 -4.56
N VAL A 63 0.36 -3.26 -5.48
CA VAL A 63 -1.06 -3.06 -5.14
C VAL A 63 -1.72 -4.40 -4.77
N GLU A 64 -1.40 -5.47 -5.48
CA GLU A 64 -1.84 -6.83 -5.14
C GLU A 64 -1.31 -7.24 -3.75
N HIS A 65 -0.05 -6.94 -3.44
CA HIS A 65 0.55 -7.15 -2.11
C HIS A 65 -0.18 -6.38 -1.01
N ALA A 66 -0.52 -5.11 -1.25
CA ALA A 66 -1.32 -4.32 -0.31
C ALA A 66 -2.70 -4.95 -0.05
N ALA A 67 -3.37 -5.39 -1.12
CA ALA A 67 -4.68 -6.04 -1.02
C ALA A 67 -4.61 -7.37 -0.25
N ALA A 68 -3.58 -8.18 -0.52
CA ALA A 68 -3.35 -9.45 0.19
C ALA A 68 -3.15 -9.24 1.69
N LEU A 69 -2.31 -8.27 2.09
CA LEU A 69 -2.08 -7.96 3.51
C LEU A 69 -3.37 -7.53 4.23
N LEU A 70 -4.21 -6.74 3.57
CA LEU A 70 -5.50 -6.33 4.11
C LEU A 70 -6.45 -7.52 4.24
N ALA A 71 -6.51 -8.40 3.24
CA ALA A 71 -7.32 -9.62 3.30
C ALA A 71 -6.87 -10.57 4.42
N GLU A 72 -5.56 -10.79 4.58
CA GLU A 72 -4.97 -11.66 5.61
C GLU A 72 -5.20 -11.16 7.05
N SER A 73 -5.46 -9.86 7.21
CA SER A 73 -5.52 -9.20 8.52
C SER A 73 -6.92 -8.73 8.93
N ASP A 74 -7.96 -9.28 8.29
CA ASP A 74 -9.37 -8.88 8.46
C ASP A 74 -9.59 -7.38 8.17
N GLY A 75 -8.89 -6.84 7.18
CA GLY A 75 -8.85 -5.42 6.86
C GLY A 75 -10.23 -4.83 6.55
N ALA A 76 -11.14 -5.61 5.97
CA ALA A 76 -12.51 -5.18 5.71
C ALA A 76 -13.30 -4.86 7.00
N ASP A 77 -12.98 -5.53 8.11
CA ASP A 77 -13.63 -5.30 9.41
C ASP A 77 -12.90 -4.21 10.22
N VAL A 78 -11.57 -4.14 10.10
CA VAL A 78 -10.73 -3.28 10.96
C VAL A 78 -10.47 -1.90 10.34
N VAL A 79 -10.25 -1.85 9.03
CA VAL A 79 -9.94 -0.64 8.24
C VAL A 79 -10.75 -0.63 6.92
N PRO A 80 -12.08 -0.62 6.99
CA PRO A 80 -12.94 -0.77 5.81
C PRO A 80 -12.67 0.28 4.72
N ALA A 81 -12.43 1.54 5.10
CA ALA A 81 -12.18 2.59 4.11
C ALA A 81 -10.81 2.44 3.42
N LEU A 82 -9.79 2.00 4.14
CA LEU A 82 -8.50 1.65 3.54
C LEU A 82 -8.63 0.46 2.59
N THR A 83 -9.36 -0.58 3.01
CA THR A 83 -9.60 -1.78 2.19
C THR A 83 -10.30 -1.42 0.89
N ALA A 84 -11.41 -0.69 0.95
CA ALA A 84 -12.11 -0.22 -0.24
C ALA A 84 -11.23 0.66 -1.15
N ALA A 85 -10.38 1.51 -0.55
CA ALA A 85 -9.46 2.33 -1.33
C ALA A 85 -8.47 1.46 -2.11
N VAL A 86 -7.83 0.46 -1.47
CA VAL A 86 -6.86 -0.45 -2.11
C VAL A 86 -7.53 -1.36 -3.14
N GLU A 87 -8.74 -1.87 -2.89
CA GLU A 87 -9.51 -2.65 -3.87
C GLU A 87 -9.81 -1.83 -5.13
N ALA A 88 -10.21 -0.57 -4.96
CA ALA A 88 -10.39 0.35 -6.09
C ALA A 88 -9.06 0.60 -6.83
N MET A 89 -7.91 0.49 -6.13
CA MET A 89 -6.61 0.53 -6.79
C MET A 89 -6.33 -0.72 -7.60
N ALA A 90 -6.59 -1.90 -7.03
CA ALA A 90 -6.36 -3.17 -7.72
C ALA A 90 -7.23 -3.29 -8.98
N ALA A 91 -8.47 -2.79 -8.94
CA ALA A 91 -9.39 -2.85 -10.07
C ALA A 91 -9.02 -1.96 -11.28
N ARG A 92 -8.08 -1.02 -11.13
CA ARG A 92 -7.62 -0.13 -12.21
C ARG A 92 -6.26 -0.54 -12.79
N HIS A 93 -5.71 -1.66 -12.33
CA HIS A 93 -4.43 -2.24 -12.74
C HIS A 93 -4.66 -3.61 -13.37
#